data_AF-A0A544XBV1-F1
#
_entry.id   AF-A0A544XBV1-F1
#
_cell.length_a   1.000
_cell.length_b   1.000
_cell.length_c   1.000
_cell.angle_alpha   90.00
_cell.angle_beta   90.00
_cell.angle_gamma   90.00
#
_symmetry.space_group_name_H-M   'P 1'
#
loop_
_entity.id
_entity.type
_entity.pdbx_description
1 polymer ?
#
loop_
_entity_poly.entity_id
_entity_poly.type
_entity_poly.pdbx_seq_one_letter_code
_entity_poly.pdbx_strand_id
1 'polypeptide(L)'
;EFGPLNLMPRRGKRWRPAGSPARLRATYNRYNGVMHMIAALDLATGKLYYRIRTRKRRREVVSFLKTLRARWPSEKLYVIADNFSPHKHPQVRAWAADND
;
A
#
# COMPACT_ATOMS: atom_id res chain seq x y z
N GLU A 1 -2.19 4.16 3.42
CA GLU A 1 -1.39 3.13 2.70
C GLU A 1 -1.45 1.80 3.45
N PHE A 2 -1.39 0.67 2.77
CA PHE A 2 -1.38 -0.64 3.42
C PHE A 2 0.04 -1.21 3.43
N GLY A 3 0.46 -1.70 4.60
CA GLY A 3 1.75 -2.37 4.81
C GLY A 3 1.89 -3.66 4.00
N PRO A 4 3.00 -4.40 4.15
CA PRO A 4 3.27 -5.61 3.37
C PRO A 4 2.01 -6.49 3.26
N LEU A 5 1.50 -6.72 2.04
CA LEU A 5 0.33 -7.58 1.82
C LEU A 5 0.70 -8.97 2.33
N ASN A 6 0.21 -9.26 3.53
CA ASN A 6 0.56 -10.49 4.21
C ASN A 6 -0.35 -11.58 3.68
N LEU A 7 0.20 -12.47 2.84
CA LEU A 7 -0.43 -13.76 2.57
C LEU A 7 -0.37 -14.57 3.87
N MET A 8 -1.28 -14.29 4.81
CA MET A 8 -1.46 -15.14 5.97
C MET A 8 -2.07 -16.45 5.47
N PRO A 9 -1.36 -17.59 5.65
CA PRO A 9 -1.98 -18.89 5.43
C PRO A 9 -3.18 -18.96 6.38
N ARG A 10 -4.39 -18.98 5.82
CA ARG A 10 -5.59 -19.17 6.65
C ARG A 10 -5.62 -20.63 7.09
N ARG A 11 -5.99 -20.85 8.35
CA ARG A 11 -6.17 -22.20 8.89
C ARG A 11 -7.26 -22.90 8.10
N GLY A 12 -6.89 -23.94 7.36
CA GLY A 12 -7.84 -24.87 6.75
C GLY A 12 -8.16 -26.03 7.69
N LYS A 13 -9.15 -26.85 7.32
CA LYS A 13 -9.42 -28.15 7.94
C LYS A 13 -8.83 -29.25 7.04
N ARG A 14 -8.22 -30.27 7.63
CA ARG A 14 -7.69 -31.45 6.94
C ARG A 14 -7.82 -32.67 7.83
N TRP A 15 -8.20 -33.81 7.25
CA TRP A 15 -8.14 -35.11 7.91
C TRP A 15 -6.70 -35.51 8.22
N ARG A 16 -6.42 -35.83 9.49
CA ARG A 16 -5.12 -36.28 10.00
C ARG A 16 -5.34 -37.35 11.09
N PRO A 17 -4.38 -38.28 11.27
CA PRO A 17 -4.39 -39.21 12.41
C PRO A 17 -4.44 -38.48 13.75
N ALA A 18 -5.04 -39.13 14.75
CA ALA A 18 -5.03 -38.64 16.13
C ALA A 18 -3.58 -38.43 16.61
N GLY A 19 -3.33 -37.35 17.35
CA GLY A 19 -1.98 -36.96 17.81
C GLY A 19 -1.10 -36.28 16.76
N SER A 20 -1.57 -36.11 15.53
CA SER A 20 -0.79 -35.49 14.44
C SER A 20 -1.40 -34.16 13.95
N PRO A 21 -1.34 -33.07 14.74
CA PRO A 21 -1.92 -31.79 14.36
C PRO A 21 -1.22 -31.20 13.12
N ALA A 22 -1.98 -30.57 12.24
CA ALA A 22 -1.42 -29.85 11.09
C ALA A 22 -0.66 -28.60 11.58
N ARG A 23 0.67 -28.64 11.50
CA ARG A 23 1.52 -27.49 11.85
C ARG A 23 1.61 -26.54 10.66
N LEU A 24 1.38 -25.25 10.91
CA LEU A 24 1.66 -24.18 9.95
C LEU A 24 3.08 -23.68 10.20
N ARG A 25 3.85 -23.49 9.12
CA ARG A 25 5.19 -22.91 9.22
C ARG A 25 5.07 -21.46 9.70
N ALA A 26 5.84 -21.07 10.71
CA ALA A 26 5.90 -19.68 11.14
C ALA A 26 6.50 -18.80 10.02
N THR A 27 5.85 -17.67 9.73
CA THR A 27 6.28 -16.69 8.71
C THR A 27 7.02 -15.51 9.33
N TYR A 28 7.87 -15.78 10.34
CA TYR A 28 8.64 -14.75 11.05
C TYR A 28 9.59 -14.00 10.11
N ASN A 29 10.30 -14.74 9.25
CA ASN A 29 11.18 -14.17 8.24
C ASN A 29 10.51 -14.20 6.86
N ARG A 30 10.09 -13.03 6.35
CA ARG A 30 9.53 -12.86 5.01
C ARG A 30 10.55 -12.18 4.10
N TYR A 31 11.49 -12.96 3.59
CA TYR A 31 12.53 -12.47 2.68
C TYR A 31 12.01 -12.22 1.25
N ASN A 32 11.00 -12.99 0.82
CA ASN A 32 10.53 -13.00 -0.56
C ASN A 32 9.04 -12.63 -0.65
N GLY A 33 8.66 -11.83 -1.65
CA GLY A 33 7.25 -11.58 -2.01
C GLY A 33 6.52 -10.48 -1.25
N VAL A 34 7.22 -9.66 -0.45
CA VAL A 34 6.59 -8.51 0.22
C VAL A 34 6.27 -7.42 -0.81
N MET A 35 4.97 -7.15 -0.97
CA MET A 35 4.44 -6.05 -1.78
C MET A 35 3.71 -5.05 -0.91
N HIS A 36 3.79 -3.77 -1.28
CA HIS A 36 3.17 -2.64 -0.60
C HIS A 36 2.06 -2.07 -1.48
N MET A 37 0.94 -1.70 -0.88
CA MET A 37 -0.14 -1.01 -1.58
C MET A 37 -0.14 0.47 -1.19
N ILE A 38 0.11 1.32 -2.16
CA ILE A 38 -0.13 2.76 -2.04
C ILE A 38 -1.52 3.01 -2.63
N ALA A 39 -2.40 3.58 -1.83
CA ALA A 39 -3.80 3.80 -2.21
C ALA A 39 -4.33 5.12 -1.68
N ALA A 40 -5.27 5.70 -2.42
CA ALA A 40 -6.08 6.85 -2.05
C ALA A 40 -7.56 6.46 -2.17
N LEU A 41 -8.33 6.84 -1.16
CA LEU A 41 -9.77 6.71 -1.15
C LEU A 41 -10.36 8.05 -1.58
N ASP A 42 -11.16 8.03 -2.64
CA ASP A 42 -12.02 9.16 -2.99
C ASP A 42 -13.25 9.14 -2.07
N LEU A 43 -13.38 10.19 -1.25
CA LEU A 43 -14.45 10.30 -0.27
C LEU A 43 -15.82 10.62 -0.90
N ALA A 44 -15.84 11.25 -2.08
CA ALA A 44 -17.09 11.60 -2.75
C ALA A 44 -17.75 10.37 -3.38
N THR A 45 -16.95 9.50 -4.00
CA THR A 45 -17.46 8.33 -4.73
C THR A 45 -17.27 7.01 -3.99
N GLY A 46 -16.48 6.98 -2.92
CA GLY A 46 -16.07 5.75 -2.22
C GLY A 46 -15.09 4.89 -3.01
N LYS A 47 -14.57 5.35 -4.16
CA LYS A 47 -13.67 4.56 -5.01
C LYS A 47 -12.25 4.54 -4.45
N LEU A 48 -11.67 3.35 -4.41
CA LEU A 48 -10.27 3.15 -4.01
C LEU A 48 -9.37 3.10 -5.24
N TYR A 49 -8.40 4.00 -5.29
CA TYR A 49 -7.36 4.01 -6.31
C TYR A 49 -6.05 3.53 -5.72
N TYR A 50 -5.43 2.52 -6.33
CA TYR A 50 -4.24 1.92 -5.76
C TYR A 50 -3.19 1.50 -6.79
N ARG A 51 -1.97 1.32 -6.29
CA ARG A 51 -0.83 0.73 -6.99
C ARG A 51 -0.09 -0.21 -6.04
N ILE A 52 0.25 -1.39 -6.55
CA ILE A 52 1.07 -2.37 -5.85
C ILE A 52 2.54 -2.14 -6.23
N ARG A 53 3.42 -2.08 -5.24
CA ARG A 53 4.85 -1.75 -5.38
C ARG A 53 5.71 -2.68 -4.52
N THR A 54 6.93 -2.96 -4.96
CA THR A 54 7.89 -3.80 -4.19
C THR A 54 8.51 -3.04 -3.01
N ARG A 55 8.38 -1.70 -3.00
CA ARG A 55 8.92 -0.79 -1.98
C ARG A 55 7.93 0.33 -1.70
N LYS A 56 8.04 0.94 -0.51
CA LYS A 56 7.22 2.04 -0.03
C LYS A 56 8.10 3.26 0.28
N ARG A 57 8.67 3.91 -0.75
CA ARG A 57 9.56 5.07 -0.59
C ARG A 57 8.95 6.32 -1.25
N ARG A 58 9.63 7.45 -1.10
CA ARG A 58 9.20 8.74 -1.68
C ARG A 58 8.96 8.69 -3.19
N ARG A 59 9.75 7.90 -3.95
CA ARG A 59 9.63 7.79 -5.41
C ARG A 59 8.29 7.17 -5.81
N GLU A 60 7.89 6.12 -5.10
CA GLU A 60 6.62 5.44 -5.34
C GLU A 60 5.43 6.32 -4.95
N VAL A 61 5.57 7.12 -3.88
CA VAL A 61 4.57 8.14 -3.49
C VAL A 61 4.39 9.19 -4.60
N VAL A 62 5.48 9.82 -5.08
CA VAL A 62 5.39 10.81 -6.18
C VAL A 62 4.80 10.20 -7.44
N SER A 63 5.22 8.98 -7.81
CA SER A 63 4.65 8.26 -8.97
C SER A 63 3.14 8.05 -8.83
N PHE A 64 2.68 7.71 -7.61
CA PHE A 64 1.26 7.55 -7.34
C PHE A 64 0.51 8.88 -7.43
N LEU A 65 1.03 9.95 -6.85
CA LEU A 65 0.40 11.28 -6.92
C LEU A 65 0.31 11.79 -8.37
N LYS A 66 1.34 11.57 -9.20
CA LYS A 66 1.28 11.85 -10.65
C LYS A 66 0.14 11.11 -11.34
N THR A 67 -0.11 9.86 -10.93
CA THR A 67 -1.23 9.06 -11.48
C THR A 67 -2.58 9.67 -11.10
N LEU A 68 -2.73 10.18 -9.87
CA LEU A 68 -3.93 10.89 -9.44
C LEU A 68 -4.07 12.22 -10.20
N ARG A 69 -3.02 13.02 -10.26
CA ARG A 69 -3.02 14.32 -10.94
C ARG A 69 -3.44 14.21 -12.41
N ALA A 70 -2.94 13.20 -13.11
CA ALA A 70 -3.30 12.93 -14.52
C ALA A 70 -4.76 12.53 -14.72
N ARG A 71 -5.43 11.98 -13.69
CA ARG A 71 -6.84 11.61 -13.78
C ARG A 71 -7.78 12.81 -13.65
N TRP A 72 -7.41 13.80 -12.83
CA TRP A 72 -8.21 14.99 -12.61
C TRP A 72 -7.42 16.25 -12.99
N PRO A 73 -6.95 16.42 -14.24
CA PRO A 73 -5.97 17.45 -14.57
C PRO A 73 -6.40 18.89 -14.23
N SER A 74 -7.70 19.18 -14.23
CA SER A 74 -8.24 20.53 -14.05
C SER A 74 -8.83 20.80 -12.65
N GLU A 75 -8.79 19.83 -11.74
CA GLU A 75 -9.42 19.96 -10.42
C GLU A 75 -8.40 20.22 -9.31
N LYS A 76 -8.81 20.85 -8.21
CA LYS A 76 -7.95 20.94 -7.02
C LYS A 76 -8.02 19.64 -6.23
N LEU A 77 -6.87 18.99 -6.00
CA LEU A 77 -6.79 17.72 -5.27
C LEU A 77 -6.33 17.95 -3.84
N TYR A 78 -7.19 17.66 -2.87
CA TYR A 78 -6.83 17.61 -1.46
C TYR A 78 -6.40 16.20 -1.08
N VAL A 79 -5.13 16.02 -0.74
CA VAL A 79 -4.58 14.73 -0.33
C VAL A 79 -4.32 14.72 1.17
N ILE A 80 -5.08 13.92 1.91
CA ILE A 80 -4.87 13.69 3.34
C ILE A 80 -4.01 12.43 3.49
N ALA A 81 -2.79 12.61 3.97
CA ALA A 81 -1.83 11.52 4.21
C ALA A 81 -1.57 11.34 5.71
N ASP A 82 -1.13 10.14 6.10
CA ASP A 82 -0.71 9.87 7.47
C ASP A 82 0.70 10.47 7.76
N ASN A 83 1.23 10.21 8.96
CA ASN A 83 2.53 10.73 9.40
C ASN A 83 3.74 9.94 8.85
N PHE A 84 3.59 9.19 7.75
CA PHE A 84 4.68 8.38 7.21
C PHE A 84 5.80 9.25 6.61
N SER A 85 7.06 8.96 6.99
CA SER A 85 8.21 9.84 6.71
C SER A 85 8.40 10.17 5.23
N PRO A 86 8.22 9.24 4.28
CA PRO A 86 8.25 9.54 2.84
C PRO A 86 7.28 10.62 2.37
N HIS A 87 6.13 10.83 3.02
CA HIS A 87 5.21 11.93 2.66
C HIS A 87 5.77 13.31 3.00
N LYS A 88 6.64 13.38 4.02
CA LYS A 88 7.29 14.63 4.45
C LYS A 88 8.59 14.93 3.70
N HIS A 89 9.03 14.03 2.82
CA HIS A 89 10.27 14.20 2.08
C HIS A 89 10.19 15.46 1.19
N PRO A 90 11.24 16.31 1.13
CA PRO A 90 11.22 17.57 0.38
C PRO A 90 10.78 17.41 -1.08
N GLN A 91 11.22 16.36 -1.76
CA GLN A 91 10.79 16.03 -3.12
C GLN A 91 9.27 15.86 -3.28
N VAL A 92 8.59 15.25 -2.30
CA VAL A 92 7.13 15.07 -2.35
C VAL A 92 6.44 16.42 -2.16
N ARG A 93 6.93 17.24 -1.23
CA ARG A 93 6.40 18.58 -0.96
C ARG A 93 6.60 19.53 -2.14
N ALA A 94 7.80 19.54 -2.73
CA ALA A 94 8.10 20.33 -3.92
C ALA A 94 7.18 19.94 -5.08
N TRP A 95 7.05 18.63 -5.35
CA TRP A 95 6.13 18.16 -6.38
C TRP A 95 4.68 18.57 -6.10
N ALA A 96 4.22 18.50 -4.85
CA ALA A 96 2.88 18.93 -4.49
C ALA A 96 2.68 20.45 -4.68
N ALA A 97 3.66 21.26 -4.32
CA ALA A 97 3.62 22.72 -4.52
C ALA A 97 3.58 23.09 -6.01
N ASP A 98 4.32 22.37 -6.86
CA ASP A 98 4.33 22.58 -8.32
C ASP A 98 3.02 22.11 -9.01
N ASN A 99 2.11 21.45 -8.29
CA ASN A 99 0.90 20.80 -8.83
C ASN A 99 -0.37 21.12 -8.01
N ASP A 100 -0.37 22.25 -7.28
CA ASP A 100 -1.54 22.78 -6.57
C ASP A 100 -2.64 23.28 -7.52
#